data_AF-A0A831X3C8-F1
#
_entry.id   AF-A0A831X3C8-F1
#
_cell.length_a   1.000
_cell.length_b   1.000
_cell.length_c   1.000
_cell.angle_alpha   90.00
_cell.angle_beta   90.00
_cell.angle_gamma   90.00
#
_symmetry.space_group_name_H-M   'P 1'
#
loop_
_entity.id
_entity.type
_entity.pdbx_description
1 polymer ?
#
loop_
_entity_poly.entity_id
_entity_poly.type
_entity_poly.pdbx_seq_one_letter_code
_entity_poly.pdbx_strand_id
1 'polypeptide(L)'
;MNTIIVQLFSMALHRFAQKRQVRSFEQTISMFIRLLEREPERFLDTLTRFSKDSRWVHRYIAGRELYRFLQVDSKKVADIWFALADDDNLYVREGAAKGIVAVSAISFNEVWCFWEKAFTHSSDKVRQTAAMTFIKVWEIPIARERLLSVYSHLQGDSSAKVTTIVDTYIAPLLGKNEKTVVLPEHYFTTEEFPVPSKLIDQIIGQERAVDLIKLAARQKRSVLLIGEPGTGKSMLAKAMSEILPASSLEDIIVEMNEEERNVPRVRRLPAGEAERLIKQREKDVYASITALRWITGFACAVSLFVSVFYFVTRNNPIFILGGLIAIPLFYWFGKSIKAKSSSQLPKSLISHRKTSQAPFIDATGSHAGALLGDVRHDPYQSGGLEAMPHHLVEPGAIHLANNGVLFIDEIATLTLESQQSLLTAIQEKKLSITGRSPGSSGTMIRTEPVPCDFLMILAGNLLDIDKIHPALRSRIRGYGYEIYMNTTMDDTEKNRDKLSLFVAQEVRRDRKIPHFSREAVEAVIKKAKEMSGYSNKLTTCFRELGGLIRAAGDIAVQADAPIVLEEHVQQAQIICLSIEEQMDLDQTSSISLQQVRCKA
;
A
#
# COMPACT_ATOMS: atom_id res chain seq x y z
N MET A 1 43.73 10.03 -32.80
CA MET A 1 43.39 10.68 -31.50
C MET A 1 42.37 9.89 -30.66
N ASN A 2 41.45 9.11 -31.23
CA ASN A 2 40.32 8.55 -30.46
C ASN A 2 40.56 7.20 -29.75
N THR A 3 41.54 6.39 -30.14
CA THR A 3 41.85 5.11 -29.46
C THR A 3 42.39 5.31 -28.03
N ILE A 4 43.17 6.38 -27.83
CA ILE A 4 43.74 6.75 -26.51
C ILE A 4 42.62 7.17 -25.56
N ILE A 5 41.66 7.97 -26.06
CA ILE A 5 40.51 8.43 -25.27
C ILE A 5 39.68 7.23 -24.80
N VAL A 6 39.40 6.27 -25.68
CA VAL A 6 38.67 5.04 -25.36
C VAL A 6 39.42 4.18 -24.34
N GLN A 7 40.74 4.05 -24.45
CA GLN A 7 41.56 3.33 -23.47
C GLN A 7 41.55 4.01 -22.10
N LEU A 8 41.62 5.34 -22.06
CA LEU A 8 41.49 6.13 -20.84
C LEU A 8 40.10 5.96 -20.19
N PHE A 9 39.02 5.98 -20.99
CA PHE A 9 37.66 5.68 -20.52
C PHE A 9 37.55 4.27 -19.94
N SER A 10 38.11 3.27 -20.63
CA SER A 10 38.13 1.88 -20.18
C SER A 10 38.84 1.75 -18.82
N MET A 11 40.01 2.38 -18.65
CA MET A 11 40.75 2.40 -17.39
C MET A 11 39.99 3.12 -16.26
N ALA A 12 39.36 4.26 -16.55
CA ALA A 12 38.58 5.03 -15.59
C ALA A 12 37.35 4.25 -15.10
N LEU A 13 36.58 3.66 -16.01
CA LEU A 13 35.39 2.84 -15.68
C LEU A 13 35.74 1.68 -14.76
N HIS A 14 36.85 0.99 -15.02
CA HIS A 14 37.27 -0.12 -14.17
C HIS A 14 37.66 0.33 -12.77
N ARG A 15 38.39 1.45 -12.65
CA ARG A 15 38.77 2.03 -11.35
C ARG A 15 37.55 2.50 -10.55
N PHE A 16 36.59 3.16 -11.18
CA PHE A 16 35.38 3.64 -10.50
C PHE A 16 34.48 2.49 -10.03
N ALA A 17 34.36 1.44 -10.84
CA ALA A 17 33.65 0.23 -10.43
C ALA A 17 34.31 -0.45 -9.22
N GLN A 18 35.65 -0.57 -9.20
CA GLN A 18 36.38 -1.13 -8.05
C GLN A 18 36.21 -0.30 -6.78
N LYS A 19 36.21 1.03 -6.88
CA LYS A 19 36.06 1.95 -5.73
C LYS A 19 34.60 2.20 -5.30
N ARG A 20 33.62 1.53 -5.91
CA ARG A 20 32.16 1.73 -5.66
C ARG A 20 31.70 3.19 -5.78
N GLN A 21 32.35 3.97 -6.63
CA GLN A 21 32.01 5.38 -6.86
C GLN A 21 30.88 5.51 -7.88
N VAL A 22 29.65 5.25 -7.45
CA VAL A 22 28.45 5.11 -8.31
C VAL A 22 28.21 6.34 -9.18
N ARG A 23 28.24 7.55 -8.60
CA ARG A 23 27.95 8.80 -9.33
C ARG A 23 28.94 9.08 -10.46
N SER A 24 30.24 8.88 -10.21
CA SER A 24 31.30 9.09 -11.22
C SER A 24 31.28 8.00 -12.29
N PHE A 25 30.92 6.78 -11.92
CA PHE A 25 30.74 5.67 -12.84
C PHE A 25 29.60 5.94 -13.84
N GLU A 26 28.43 6.38 -13.35
CA GLU A 26 27.27 6.73 -14.19
C GLU A 26 27.56 7.89 -15.15
N GLN A 27 28.23 8.94 -14.65
CA GLN A 27 28.63 10.08 -15.48
C GLN A 27 29.58 9.66 -16.60
N THR A 28 30.53 8.78 -16.32
CA THR A 28 31.50 8.27 -17.30
C THR A 28 30.81 7.42 -18.37
N ILE A 29 29.84 6.58 -17.98
CA ILE A 29 29.01 5.81 -18.92
C ILE A 29 28.16 6.75 -19.79
N SER A 30 27.51 7.76 -19.20
CA SER A 30 26.70 8.72 -19.96
C SER A 30 27.53 9.47 -21.00
N MET A 31 28.75 9.88 -20.64
CA MET A 31 29.68 10.53 -21.57
C MET A 31 30.09 9.59 -22.72
N PHE A 32 30.37 8.32 -22.41
CA PHE A 32 30.70 7.32 -23.42
C PHE A 32 29.54 7.05 -24.38
N ILE A 33 28.31 6.97 -23.88
CA ILE A 33 27.11 6.78 -24.72
C ILE A 33 26.91 7.96 -25.67
N ARG A 34 27.06 9.21 -25.20
CA ARG A 34 26.99 10.40 -26.07
C ARG A 34 28.06 10.41 -27.17
N LEU A 35 29.23 9.84 -26.90
CA LEU A 35 30.30 9.68 -27.88
C LEU A 35 29.95 8.60 -28.91
N LEU A 36 29.41 7.46 -28.47
CA LEU A 36 28.93 6.40 -29.35
C LEU A 36 27.84 6.89 -30.33
N GLU A 37 26.95 7.78 -29.87
CA GLU A 37 25.89 8.36 -30.70
C GLU A 37 26.40 9.24 -31.84
N ARG A 38 27.60 9.83 -31.71
CA ARG A 38 28.15 10.75 -32.72
C ARG A 38 28.89 10.06 -33.86
N GLU A 39 29.52 8.91 -33.62
CA GLU A 39 30.32 8.21 -34.62
C GLU A 39 30.18 6.68 -34.52
N PRO A 40 29.00 6.08 -34.76
CA PRO A 40 28.76 4.67 -34.48
C PRO A 40 29.81 3.74 -35.12
N GLU A 41 30.02 3.80 -36.43
CA GLU A 41 30.83 2.80 -37.17
C GLU A 41 32.26 2.62 -36.65
N ARG A 42 32.85 3.66 -36.03
CA ARG A 42 34.21 3.62 -35.49
C ARG A 42 34.34 2.87 -34.17
N PHE A 43 33.22 2.54 -33.51
CA PHE A 43 33.23 1.95 -32.17
C PHE A 43 32.82 0.48 -32.11
N LEU A 44 32.37 -0.14 -33.21
CA LEU A 44 32.06 -1.57 -33.24
C LEU A 44 33.29 -2.43 -32.89
N ASP A 45 34.47 -2.08 -33.41
CA ASP A 45 35.72 -2.77 -33.07
C ASP A 45 36.08 -2.62 -31.59
N THR A 46 35.77 -1.46 -31.00
CA THR A 46 35.98 -1.21 -29.56
C THR A 46 35.06 -2.08 -28.70
N LEU A 47 33.76 -2.15 -29.02
CA LEU A 47 32.84 -3.02 -28.29
C LEU A 47 33.18 -4.50 -28.47
N THR A 48 33.71 -4.88 -29.64
CA THR A 48 34.23 -6.22 -29.90
C THR A 48 35.46 -6.53 -29.04
N ARG A 49 36.34 -5.55 -28.78
CA ARG A 49 37.45 -5.73 -27.83
C ARG A 49 36.95 -5.80 -26.39
N PHE A 50 35.97 -4.97 -26.03
CA PHE A 50 35.37 -4.97 -24.70
C PHE A 50 34.65 -6.28 -24.37
N SER A 51 34.00 -6.93 -25.34
CA SER A 51 33.37 -8.23 -25.13
C SER A 51 34.37 -9.35 -24.82
N LYS A 52 35.63 -9.20 -25.26
CA LYS A 52 36.74 -10.13 -25.00
C LYS A 52 37.59 -9.75 -23.78
N ASP A 53 37.28 -8.64 -23.11
CA ASP A 53 38.06 -8.17 -21.97
C ASP A 53 37.81 -9.03 -20.72
N SER A 54 38.84 -9.19 -19.88
CA SER A 54 38.73 -9.88 -18.58
C SER A 54 37.83 -9.14 -17.58
N ARG A 55 37.58 -7.85 -17.79
CA ARG A 55 36.84 -6.98 -16.88
C ARG A 55 35.35 -6.99 -17.21
N TRP A 56 34.56 -7.51 -16.28
CA TRP A 56 33.10 -7.67 -16.45
C TRP A 56 32.36 -6.37 -16.84
N VAL A 57 32.84 -5.21 -16.39
CA VAL A 57 32.23 -3.89 -16.70
C VAL A 57 32.26 -3.60 -18.20
N HIS A 58 33.36 -3.93 -18.87
CA HIS A 58 33.50 -3.68 -20.31
C HIS A 58 32.64 -4.66 -21.10
N ARG A 59 32.63 -5.94 -20.69
CA ARG A 59 31.73 -6.96 -21.26
C ARG A 59 30.26 -6.61 -21.08
N TYR A 60 29.87 -6.07 -19.92
CA TYR A 60 28.52 -5.57 -19.67
C TYR A 60 28.12 -4.44 -20.62
N ILE A 61 28.98 -3.43 -20.78
CA ILE A 61 28.74 -2.30 -21.69
C ILE A 61 28.64 -2.81 -23.13
N ALA A 62 29.52 -3.73 -23.54
CA ALA A 62 29.45 -4.36 -24.84
C ALA A 62 28.08 -5.02 -25.05
N GLY A 63 27.67 -5.92 -24.16
CA GLY A 63 26.37 -6.59 -24.24
C GLY A 63 25.19 -5.61 -24.35
N ARG A 64 25.25 -4.52 -23.56
CA ARG A 64 24.19 -3.51 -23.51
C ARG A 64 24.09 -2.64 -24.75
N GLU A 65 25.21 -2.23 -25.37
CA GLU A 65 25.23 -1.21 -26.43
C GLU A 65 25.46 -1.78 -27.85
N LEU A 66 25.84 -3.06 -27.98
CA LEU A 66 26.07 -3.74 -29.28
C LEU A 66 24.89 -3.67 -30.24
N TYR A 67 23.68 -3.61 -29.67
CA TYR A 67 22.40 -3.51 -30.35
C TYR A 67 22.33 -2.40 -31.41
N ARG A 68 23.05 -1.29 -31.17
CA ARG A 68 23.12 -0.13 -32.08
C ARG A 68 23.83 -0.43 -33.40
N PHE A 69 24.56 -1.53 -33.47
CA PHE A 69 25.37 -1.93 -34.62
C PHE A 69 24.76 -3.02 -35.48
N LEU A 70 23.51 -3.40 -35.19
CA LEU A 70 22.84 -4.48 -35.92
C LEU A 70 22.74 -4.18 -37.43
N GLN A 71 22.50 -2.92 -37.80
CA GLN A 71 22.41 -2.45 -39.19
C GLN A 71 23.77 -2.44 -39.91
N VAL A 72 24.87 -2.49 -39.16
CA VAL A 72 26.24 -2.50 -39.71
C VAL A 72 26.69 -3.95 -39.98
N ASP A 73 26.56 -4.82 -38.97
CA ASP A 73 26.92 -6.25 -39.09
C ASP A 73 26.11 -7.09 -38.08
N SER A 74 24.91 -7.51 -38.52
CA SER A 74 23.96 -8.26 -37.68
C SER A 74 24.51 -9.60 -37.20
N LYS A 75 25.26 -10.31 -38.05
CA LYS A 75 25.82 -11.63 -37.74
C LYS A 75 26.88 -11.52 -36.65
N LYS A 76 27.82 -10.58 -36.80
CA LYS A 76 28.87 -10.36 -35.81
C LYS A 76 28.31 -9.91 -34.47
N VAL A 77 27.28 -9.06 -34.46
CA VAL A 77 26.60 -8.63 -33.24
C VAL A 77 25.93 -9.82 -32.53
N ALA A 78 25.23 -10.67 -33.28
CA ALA A 78 24.60 -11.87 -32.73
C ALA A 78 25.62 -12.83 -32.11
N ASP A 79 26.74 -13.09 -32.80
CA ASP A 79 27.81 -13.97 -32.29
C ASP A 79 28.40 -13.45 -30.97
N ILE A 80 28.60 -12.13 -30.87
CA ILE A 80 29.11 -11.52 -29.64
C ILE A 80 28.06 -11.61 -28.51
N TRP A 81 26.78 -11.41 -28.80
CA TRP A 81 25.73 -11.59 -27.79
C TRP A 81 25.63 -13.00 -27.27
N PHE A 82 25.71 -14.02 -28.13
CA PHE A 82 25.72 -15.41 -27.69
C PHE A 82 26.91 -15.72 -26.80
N ALA A 83 28.10 -15.22 -27.17
CA ALA A 83 29.29 -15.35 -26.33
C ALA A 83 29.13 -14.68 -24.95
N LEU A 84 28.51 -13.49 -24.90
CA LEU A 84 28.25 -12.77 -23.63
C LEU A 84 27.09 -13.38 -22.82
N ALA A 85 26.12 -14.01 -23.48
CA ALA A 85 25.01 -14.71 -22.82
C ALA A 85 25.46 -16.02 -22.15
N ASP A 86 26.60 -16.57 -22.55
CA ASP A 86 27.23 -17.74 -21.94
C ASP A 86 28.23 -17.39 -20.80
N ASP A 87 28.38 -16.10 -20.48
CA ASP A 87 29.32 -15.62 -19.45
C ASP A 87 28.92 -16.08 -18.04
N ASP A 88 29.91 -16.46 -17.22
CA ASP A 88 29.70 -16.83 -15.81
C ASP A 88 29.14 -15.67 -14.98
N ASN A 89 29.47 -14.43 -15.33
CA ASN A 89 29.06 -13.26 -14.59
C ASN A 89 27.62 -12.85 -14.94
N LEU A 90 26.74 -12.86 -13.94
CA LEU A 90 25.32 -12.49 -14.11
C LEU A 90 25.13 -11.07 -14.65
N TYR A 91 25.96 -10.11 -14.25
CA TYR A 91 25.84 -8.73 -14.74
C TYR A 91 26.12 -8.67 -16.24
N VAL A 92 27.10 -9.41 -16.75
CA VAL A 92 27.40 -9.46 -18.19
C VAL A 92 26.20 -10.00 -18.98
N ARG A 93 25.62 -11.10 -18.49
CA ARG A 93 24.40 -11.70 -19.06
C ARG A 93 23.21 -10.75 -19.03
N GLU A 94 23.01 -10.00 -17.95
CA GLU A 94 22.01 -8.92 -17.90
C GLU A 94 22.24 -7.82 -18.93
N GLY A 95 23.51 -7.47 -19.19
CA GLY A 95 23.88 -6.51 -20.23
C GLY A 95 23.47 -6.99 -21.61
N ALA A 96 23.83 -8.23 -21.95
CA ALA A 96 23.43 -8.87 -23.20
C ALA A 96 21.90 -8.94 -23.35
N ALA A 97 21.20 -9.36 -22.29
CA ALA A 97 19.74 -9.40 -22.26
C ALA A 97 19.11 -8.01 -22.53
N LYS A 98 19.62 -6.95 -21.89
CA LYS A 98 19.14 -5.58 -22.12
C LYS A 98 19.39 -5.12 -23.55
N GLY A 99 20.54 -5.45 -24.13
CA GLY A 99 20.84 -5.13 -25.53
C GLY A 99 19.88 -5.80 -26.51
N ILE A 100 19.59 -7.09 -26.31
CA ILE A 100 18.63 -7.85 -27.14
C ILE A 100 17.24 -7.22 -27.08
N VAL A 101 16.73 -6.94 -25.87
CA VAL A 101 15.42 -6.29 -25.66
C VAL A 101 15.35 -4.94 -26.37
N ALA A 102 16.43 -4.16 -26.33
CA ALA A 102 16.48 -2.84 -26.96
C ALA A 102 16.35 -2.91 -28.49
N VAL A 103 16.91 -3.94 -29.16
CA VAL A 103 16.67 -4.11 -30.62
C VAL A 103 15.31 -4.66 -30.92
N SER A 104 14.74 -5.53 -30.08
CA SER A 104 13.40 -6.06 -30.31
C SER A 104 12.35 -4.96 -30.46
N ALA A 105 12.59 -3.77 -29.89
CA ALA A 105 11.76 -2.58 -30.08
C ALA A 105 11.95 -1.85 -31.43
N ILE A 106 13.06 -2.08 -32.13
CA ILE A 106 13.46 -1.41 -33.38
C ILE A 106 13.27 -2.33 -34.60
N SER A 107 13.82 -3.55 -34.55
CA SER A 107 13.78 -4.54 -35.64
C SER A 107 13.56 -5.94 -35.07
N PHE A 108 12.30 -6.25 -34.78
CA PHE A 108 11.92 -7.50 -34.12
C PHE A 108 12.23 -8.75 -34.96
N ASN A 109 11.92 -8.72 -36.27
CA ASN A 109 12.05 -9.90 -37.13
C ASN A 109 13.50 -10.34 -37.34
N GLU A 110 14.43 -9.39 -37.51
CA GLU A 110 15.85 -9.68 -37.71
C GLU A 110 16.46 -10.33 -36.45
N VAL A 111 16.12 -9.81 -35.27
CA VAL A 111 16.64 -10.35 -34.00
C VAL A 111 15.96 -11.65 -33.59
N TRP A 112 14.67 -11.79 -33.90
CA TRP A 112 13.90 -12.98 -33.54
C TRP A 112 14.53 -14.27 -34.08
N CYS A 113 15.00 -14.27 -35.34
CA CYS A 113 15.60 -15.46 -35.95
C CYS A 113 16.86 -15.95 -35.22
N PHE A 114 17.66 -15.01 -34.68
CA PHE A 114 18.82 -15.37 -33.84
C PHE A 114 18.34 -15.77 -32.45
N TRP A 115 17.45 -14.99 -31.84
CA TRP A 115 17.02 -15.15 -30.46
C TRP A 115 16.18 -16.41 -30.21
N GLU A 116 15.40 -16.85 -31.20
CA GLU A 116 14.67 -18.13 -31.17
C GLU A 116 15.62 -19.31 -30.94
N LYS A 117 16.81 -19.27 -31.55
CA LYS A 117 17.86 -20.28 -31.33
C LYS A 117 18.45 -20.24 -29.93
N ALA A 118 18.34 -19.11 -29.22
CA ALA A 118 18.84 -18.98 -27.85
C ALA A 118 18.05 -19.81 -26.84
N PHE A 119 16.74 -19.98 -27.07
CA PHE A 119 15.88 -20.78 -26.19
C PHE A 119 16.09 -22.28 -26.31
N THR A 120 16.59 -22.74 -27.44
CA THR A 120 16.92 -24.15 -27.69
C THR A 120 18.44 -24.40 -27.69
N HIS A 121 19.23 -23.42 -27.25
CA HIS A 121 20.68 -23.51 -27.23
C HIS A 121 21.18 -24.57 -26.24
N SER A 122 22.32 -25.21 -26.53
CA SER A 122 22.88 -26.28 -25.69
C SER A 122 23.30 -25.81 -24.28
N SER A 123 23.85 -24.60 -24.17
CA SER A 123 24.19 -23.97 -22.88
C SER A 123 22.96 -23.52 -22.08
N ASP A 124 22.91 -23.90 -20.80
CA ASP A 124 21.86 -23.50 -19.85
C ASP A 124 21.90 -21.99 -19.53
N LYS A 125 23.10 -21.38 -19.51
CA LYS A 125 23.28 -19.94 -19.25
C LYS A 125 22.70 -19.07 -20.35
N VAL A 126 22.84 -19.52 -21.60
CA VAL A 126 22.24 -18.85 -22.76
C VAL A 126 20.73 -18.92 -22.68
N ARG A 127 20.16 -20.09 -22.36
CA ARG A 127 18.71 -20.26 -22.16
C ARG A 127 18.17 -19.43 -20.98
N GLN A 128 18.90 -19.34 -19.87
CA GLN A 128 18.58 -18.45 -18.75
C GLN A 128 18.54 -16.97 -19.18
N THR A 129 19.55 -16.52 -19.92
CA THR A 129 19.61 -15.14 -20.44
C THR A 129 18.43 -14.85 -21.39
N ALA A 130 18.09 -15.81 -22.26
CA ALA A 130 16.93 -15.72 -23.13
C ALA A 130 15.60 -15.65 -22.33
N ALA A 131 15.45 -16.44 -21.27
CA ALA A 131 14.29 -16.37 -20.39
C ALA A 131 14.16 -15.02 -19.67
N MET A 132 15.28 -14.39 -19.25
CA MET A 132 15.25 -13.05 -18.65
C MET A 132 14.77 -11.98 -19.64
N THR A 133 15.07 -12.14 -20.92
CA THR A 133 14.57 -11.25 -21.97
C THR A 133 13.08 -11.43 -22.26
N PHE A 134 12.53 -12.63 -22.07
CA PHE A 134 11.12 -12.96 -22.29
C PHE A 134 10.17 -11.99 -21.57
N ILE A 135 10.41 -11.72 -20.29
CA ILE A 135 9.57 -10.85 -19.44
C ILE A 135 9.39 -9.46 -20.06
N LYS A 136 10.47 -8.89 -20.61
CA LYS A 136 10.44 -7.53 -21.18
C LYS A 136 9.91 -7.51 -22.62
N VAL A 137 10.18 -8.56 -23.39
CA VAL A 137 9.70 -8.67 -24.78
C VAL A 137 8.20 -9.00 -24.82
N TRP A 138 7.64 -9.64 -23.79
CA TRP A 138 6.20 -9.94 -23.67
C TRP A 138 5.27 -8.71 -23.77
N GLU A 139 5.79 -7.53 -23.42
CA GLU A 139 5.06 -6.26 -23.54
C GLU A 139 4.88 -5.81 -24.99
N ILE A 140 5.63 -6.38 -25.95
CA ILE A 140 5.55 -6.07 -27.38
C ILE A 140 4.45 -6.94 -28.03
N PRO A 141 3.38 -6.35 -28.59
CA PRO A 141 2.24 -7.12 -29.13
C PRO A 141 2.61 -8.17 -30.18
N ILE A 142 3.48 -7.82 -31.12
CA ILE A 142 3.95 -8.70 -32.21
C ILE A 142 4.77 -9.88 -31.65
N ALA A 143 5.46 -9.68 -30.53
CA ALA A 143 6.26 -10.73 -29.92
C ALA A 143 5.41 -11.76 -29.18
N ARG A 144 4.28 -11.33 -28.61
CA ARG A 144 3.39 -12.19 -27.80
C ARG A 144 2.96 -13.45 -28.54
N GLU A 145 2.56 -13.33 -29.81
CA GLU A 145 2.12 -14.46 -30.63
C GLU A 145 3.23 -15.50 -30.85
N ARG A 146 4.47 -15.04 -31.12
CA ARG A 146 5.61 -15.93 -31.33
C ARG A 146 6.20 -16.48 -30.04
N LEU A 147 6.09 -15.75 -28.92
CA LEU A 147 6.55 -16.21 -27.61
C LEU A 147 5.72 -17.40 -27.10
N LEU A 148 4.46 -17.52 -27.52
CA LEU A 148 3.60 -18.66 -27.18
C LEU A 148 4.09 -19.99 -27.78
N SER A 149 4.66 -19.99 -28.99
CA SER A 149 5.21 -21.22 -29.60
C SER A 149 6.51 -21.68 -28.94
N VAL A 150 7.27 -20.74 -28.36
CA VAL A 150 8.53 -21.03 -27.65
C VAL A 150 8.28 -21.44 -26.19
N TYR A 151 7.20 -20.99 -25.58
CA TYR A 151 6.85 -21.32 -24.19
C TYR A 151 6.75 -22.84 -23.94
N SER A 152 6.20 -23.61 -24.88
CA SER A 152 6.12 -25.07 -24.77
C SER A 152 7.50 -25.74 -24.67
N HIS A 153 8.51 -25.18 -25.36
CA HIS A 153 9.88 -25.66 -25.31
C HIS A 153 10.55 -25.34 -23.96
N LEU A 154 10.20 -24.20 -23.35
CA LEU A 154 10.73 -23.77 -22.04
C LEU A 154 10.11 -24.51 -20.85
N GLN A 155 8.86 -24.96 -20.96
CA GLN A 155 8.23 -25.81 -19.93
C GLN A 155 8.89 -27.19 -19.80
N GLY A 156 9.49 -27.70 -20.89
CA GLY A 156 10.22 -28.97 -20.91
C GLY A 156 11.73 -28.85 -20.66
N ASP A 157 12.23 -27.68 -20.23
CA ASP A 157 13.67 -27.48 -20.03
C ASP A 157 14.20 -28.30 -18.85
N SER A 158 15.38 -28.89 -19.01
CA SER A 158 16.07 -29.67 -17.98
C SER A 158 16.73 -28.82 -16.88
N SER A 159 16.91 -27.51 -17.11
CA SER A 159 17.55 -26.61 -16.16
C SER A 159 16.57 -26.09 -15.11
N ALA A 160 16.75 -26.50 -13.85
CA ALA A 160 15.94 -26.05 -12.71
C ALA A 160 15.84 -24.51 -12.57
N LYS A 161 16.90 -23.78 -12.97
CA LYS A 161 16.90 -22.31 -12.95
C LYS A 161 15.98 -21.72 -14.02
N VAL A 162 15.93 -22.33 -15.21
CA VAL A 162 15.01 -21.93 -16.29
C VAL A 162 13.58 -22.23 -15.87
N THR A 163 13.30 -23.42 -15.34
CA THR A 163 11.99 -23.80 -14.80
C THR A 163 11.51 -22.82 -13.74
N THR A 164 12.39 -22.45 -12.79
CA THR A 164 12.06 -21.46 -11.76
C THR A 164 11.71 -20.09 -12.36
N ILE A 165 12.46 -19.63 -13.37
CA ILE A 165 12.17 -18.35 -14.04
C ILE A 165 10.83 -18.44 -14.78
N VAL A 166 10.57 -19.55 -15.46
CA VAL A 166 9.34 -19.80 -16.20
C VAL A 166 8.14 -19.79 -15.26
N ASP A 167 8.18 -20.56 -14.17
CA ASP A 167 7.05 -20.68 -13.25
C ASP A 167 6.80 -19.41 -12.43
N THR A 168 7.87 -18.73 -12.02
CA THR A 168 7.78 -17.54 -11.16
C THR A 168 7.39 -16.30 -11.96
N TYR A 169 7.90 -16.14 -13.19
CA TYR A 169 7.78 -14.88 -13.93
C TYR A 169 7.03 -15.01 -15.26
N ILE A 170 7.12 -16.14 -15.97
CA ILE A 170 6.53 -16.27 -17.31
C ILE A 170 5.10 -16.85 -17.25
N ALA A 171 4.88 -17.92 -16.47
CA ALA A 171 3.57 -18.55 -16.33
C ALA A 171 2.46 -17.60 -15.81
N PRO A 172 2.74 -16.66 -14.87
CA PRO A 172 1.75 -15.65 -14.46
C PRO A 172 1.40 -14.65 -15.58
N LEU A 173 2.35 -14.31 -16.46
CA LEU A 173 2.12 -13.40 -17.60
C LEU A 173 1.21 -14.02 -18.67
N LEU A 174 1.15 -15.35 -18.72
CA LEU A 174 0.31 -16.12 -19.62
C LEU A 174 -1.11 -16.37 -19.08
N GLY A 175 -1.42 -15.88 -17.87
CA GLY A 175 -2.69 -16.18 -17.19
C GLY A 175 -2.84 -17.67 -16.82
N LYS A 176 -1.78 -18.48 -16.93
CA LYS A 176 -1.82 -19.93 -16.70
C LYS A 176 -1.57 -20.35 -15.24
N ASN A 177 -1.32 -19.38 -14.35
CA ASN A 177 -1.11 -19.61 -12.92
C ASN A 177 -2.12 -18.91 -12.00
N GLU A 178 -3.23 -18.38 -12.52
CA GLU A 178 -4.39 -18.18 -11.65
C GLU A 178 -4.93 -19.57 -11.34
N LYS A 179 -4.78 -20.01 -10.08
CA LYS A 179 -5.64 -21.07 -9.52
C LYS A 179 -7.06 -20.56 -9.67
N THR A 180 -7.66 -20.81 -10.82
CA THR A 180 -9.07 -20.57 -11.05
C THR A 180 -9.76 -21.47 -10.05
N VAL A 181 -10.49 -20.87 -9.10
CA VAL A 181 -11.32 -21.64 -8.18
C VAL A 181 -12.29 -22.42 -9.08
N VAL A 182 -12.03 -23.71 -9.27
CA VAL A 182 -12.94 -24.59 -9.99
C VAL A 182 -14.10 -24.81 -9.05
N LEU A 183 -15.24 -24.24 -9.40
CA LEU A 183 -16.46 -24.43 -8.65
C LEU A 183 -16.97 -25.85 -8.91
N PRO A 184 -17.58 -26.52 -7.92
CA PRO A 184 -18.17 -27.82 -8.16
C PRO A 184 -19.30 -27.70 -9.21
N GLU A 185 -19.26 -28.50 -10.27
CA GLU A 185 -20.34 -28.54 -11.28
C GLU A 185 -21.70 -28.88 -10.65
N HIS A 186 -21.68 -29.64 -9.54
CA HIS A 186 -22.84 -29.98 -8.73
C HIS A 186 -22.49 -29.75 -7.25
N TYR A 187 -23.26 -28.88 -6.60
CA TYR A 187 -23.20 -28.61 -5.17
C TYR A 187 -24.62 -28.63 -4.59
N PHE A 188 -24.77 -29.03 -3.33
CA PHE A 188 -26.05 -28.97 -2.64
C PHE A 188 -26.19 -27.67 -1.86
N THR A 189 -25.10 -27.21 -1.24
CA THR A 189 -25.09 -26.02 -0.41
C THR A 189 -23.90 -25.11 -0.67
N THR A 190 -24.00 -23.85 -0.26
CA THR A 190 -22.89 -22.91 -0.40
C THR A 190 -21.70 -23.18 0.52
N GLU A 191 -21.78 -24.17 1.41
CA GLU A 191 -20.68 -24.58 2.29
C GLU A 191 -19.51 -25.15 1.47
N GLU A 192 -19.83 -25.85 0.38
CA GLU A 192 -18.91 -26.57 -0.50
C GLU A 192 -18.01 -25.62 -1.33
N PHE A 193 -18.33 -24.32 -1.40
CA PHE A 193 -17.59 -23.37 -2.22
C PHE A 193 -16.21 -23.01 -1.63
N PRO A 194 -15.12 -23.06 -2.43
CA PRO A 194 -13.81 -22.64 -1.96
C PRO A 194 -13.68 -21.11 -2.04
N VAL A 195 -14.06 -20.38 -0.98
CA VAL A 195 -13.84 -18.92 -0.92
C VAL A 195 -12.34 -18.59 -0.88
N PRO A 196 -11.81 -17.78 -1.83
CA PRO A 196 -10.41 -17.37 -1.83
C PRO A 196 -10.00 -16.68 -0.54
N SER A 197 -8.75 -16.88 -0.09
CA SER A 197 -8.26 -16.25 1.13
C SER A 197 -7.90 -14.77 0.96
N LYS A 198 -7.57 -14.32 -0.26
CA LYS A 198 -7.18 -12.94 -0.56
C LYS A 198 -8.38 -12.15 -1.05
N LEU A 199 -8.51 -10.90 -0.61
CA LEU A 199 -9.63 -10.05 -1.00
C LEU A 199 -9.62 -9.74 -2.51
N ILE A 200 -8.45 -9.61 -3.12
CA ILE A 200 -8.33 -9.28 -4.55
C ILE A 200 -8.98 -10.35 -5.45
N ASP A 201 -8.96 -11.60 -5.02
CA ASP A 201 -9.51 -12.75 -5.77
C ASP A 201 -11.01 -12.96 -5.48
N GLN A 202 -11.56 -12.26 -4.47
CA GLN A 202 -12.98 -12.28 -4.14
C GLN A 202 -13.79 -11.23 -4.90
N ILE A 203 -13.15 -10.30 -5.61
CA ILE A 203 -13.82 -9.19 -6.30
C ILE A 203 -14.45 -9.70 -7.60
N ILE A 204 -15.74 -9.39 -7.81
CA ILE A 204 -16.55 -9.92 -8.91
C ILE A 204 -16.98 -8.80 -9.85
N GLY A 205 -16.93 -9.05 -11.16
CA GLY A 205 -17.43 -8.14 -12.21
C GLY A 205 -16.62 -6.85 -12.41
N GLN A 206 -15.44 -6.76 -11.80
CA GLN A 206 -14.55 -5.60 -11.85
C GLN A 206 -13.14 -5.95 -12.33
N GLU A 207 -13.02 -6.82 -13.35
CA GLU A 207 -11.74 -7.36 -13.84
C GLU A 207 -10.74 -6.24 -14.20
N ARG A 208 -11.20 -5.23 -14.95
CA ARG A 208 -10.38 -4.07 -15.31
C ARG A 208 -9.92 -3.29 -14.08
N ALA A 209 -10.77 -3.11 -13.07
CA ALA A 209 -10.41 -2.39 -11.86
C ALA A 209 -9.36 -3.17 -11.05
N VAL A 210 -9.53 -4.49 -10.95
CA VAL A 210 -8.58 -5.39 -10.28
C VAL A 210 -7.19 -5.31 -10.94
N ASP A 211 -7.11 -5.35 -12.27
CA ASP A 211 -5.83 -5.24 -12.98
C ASP A 211 -5.15 -3.89 -12.78
N LEU A 212 -5.92 -2.79 -12.83
CA LEU A 212 -5.41 -1.45 -12.58
C LEU A 212 -4.97 -1.27 -11.12
N ILE A 213 -5.68 -1.84 -10.15
CA ILE A 213 -5.27 -1.85 -8.74
C ILE A 213 -3.98 -2.64 -8.54
N LYS A 214 -3.85 -3.83 -9.14
CA LYS A 214 -2.60 -4.62 -9.10
C LYS A 214 -1.43 -3.82 -9.68
N LEU A 215 -1.64 -3.11 -10.80
CA LEU A 215 -0.64 -2.25 -11.42
C LEU A 215 -0.27 -1.04 -10.53
N ALA A 216 -1.29 -0.38 -9.96
CA ALA A 216 -1.13 0.76 -9.07
C ALA A 216 -0.36 0.38 -7.80
N ALA A 217 -0.62 -0.80 -7.24
CA ALA A 217 0.06 -1.29 -6.03
C ALA A 217 1.54 -1.53 -6.29
N ARG A 218 1.88 -2.18 -7.42
CA ARG A 218 3.27 -2.42 -7.83
C ARG A 218 4.04 -1.13 -8.07
N GLN A 219 3.38 -0.11 -8.64
CA GLN A 219 4.01 1.17 -8.96
C GLN A 219 3.89 2.23 -7.85
N LYS A 220 3.24 1.90 -6.73
CA LYS A 220 2.91 2.82 -5.63
C LYS A 220 2.21 4.11 -6.11
N ARG A 221 1.16 3.95 -6.90
CA ARG A 221 0.40 5.06 -7.50
C ARG A 221 -0.99 5.22 -6.88
N SER A 222 -1.40 6.48 -6.68
CA SER A 222 -2.74 6.80 -6.17
C SER A 222 -3.84 6.44 -7.16
N VAL A 223 -5.04 6.17 -6.65
CA VAL A 223 -6.19 5.72 -7.43
C VAL A 223 -7.42 6.55 -7.10
N LEU A 224 -8.23 6.87 -8.11
CA LEU A 224 -9.57 7.43 -7.96
C LEU A 224 -10.59 6.40 -8.48
N LEU A 225 -11.46 5.91 -7.60
CA LEU A 225 -12.53 4.96 -7.88
C LEU A 225 -13.86 5.72 -8.01
N ILE A 226 -14.40 5.80 -9.22
CA ILE A 226 -15.70 6.41 -9.48
C ILE A 226 -16.72 5.32 -9.76
N GLY A 227 -17.83 5.31 -9.02
CA GLY A 227 -18.93 4.40 -9.31
C GLY A 227 -20.04 4.47 -8.29
N GLU A 228 -21.14 3.80 -8.57
CA GLU A 228 -22.29 3.78 -7.68
C GLU A 228 -21.97 3.16 -6.30
N PRO A 229 -22.77 3.47 -5.27
CA PRO A 229 -22.66 2.81 -3.98
C PRO A 229 -22.84 1.29 -4.12
N GLY A 230 -22.01 0.50 -3.43
CA GLY A 230 -22.13 -0.96 -3.47
C GLY A 230 -21.42 -1.68 -4.63
N THR A 231 -20.71 -0.97 -5.50
CA THR A 231 -19.89 -1.55 -6.59
C THR A 231 -18.56 -2.16 -6.15
N GLY A 232 -18.23 -2.13 -4.85
CA GLY A 232 -17.00 -2.74 -4.30
C GLY A 232 -15.80 -1.81 -4.12
N LYS A 233 -15.99 -0.47 -4.13
CA LYS A 233 -14.90 0.53 -3.97
C LYS A 233 -14.01 0.30 -2.73
N SER A 234 -14.61 0.16 -1.55
CA SER A 234 -13.88 -0.13 -0.31
C SER A 234 -13.20 -1.52 -0.32
N MET A 235 -13.80 -2.51 -1.00
CA MET A 235 -13.22 -3.85 -1.11
C MET A 235 -11.96 -3.85 -1.98
N LEU A 236 -11.97 -3.14 -3.12
CA LEU A 236 -10.78 -2.91 -3.94
C LEU A 236 -9.67 -2.20 -3.14
N ALA A 237 -10.05 -1.20 -2.34
CA ALA A 237 -9.10 -0.45 -1.54
C ALA A 237 -8.42 -1.33 -0.47
N LYS A 238 -9.19 -2.17 0.22
CA LYS A 238 -8.65 -3.16 1.19
C LYS A 238 -7.77 -4.20 0.50
N ALA A 239 -8.21 -4.72 -0.65
CA ALA A 239 -7.44 -5.67 -1.45
C ALA A 239 -6.09 -5.08 -1.90
N MET A 240 -6.05 -3.78 -2.20
CA MET A 240 -4.80 -3.10 -2.52
C MET A 240 -3.83 -3.10 -1.33
N SER A 241 -4.32 -2.89 -0.10
CA SER A 241 -3.50 -2.92 1.13
C SER A 241 -2.87 -4.29 1.38
N GLU A 242 -3.59 -5.38 1.08
CA GLU A 242 -3.05 -6.75 1.20
C GLU A 242 -1.92 -7.04 0.22
N ILE A 243 -1.89 -6.36 -0.93
CA ILE A 243 -0.88 -6.55 -1.98
C ILE A 243 0.40 -5.74 -1.69
N LEU A 244 0.29 -4.67 -0.89
CA LEU A 244 1.44 -3.82 -0.58
C LEU A 244 2.46 -4.53 0.32
N PRO A 245 3.77 -4.40 0.03
CA PRO A 245 4.81 -5.02 0.84
C PRO A 245 4.91 -4.36 2.22
N ALA A 246 4.85 -5.15 3.30
CA ALA A 246 4.93 -4.66 4.68
C ALA A 246 6.36 -4.32 5.16
N SER A 247 7.36 -4.34 4.29
CA SER A 247 8.79 -4.41 4.66
C SER A 247 9.42 -3.10 5.17
N SER A 248 8.64 -2.03 5.40
CA SER A 248 9.18 -0.73 5.84
C SER A 248 8.24 0.04 6.79
N LEU A 249 7.51 -0.65 7.67
CA LEU A 249 6.73 0.04 8.70
C LEU A 249 7.67 0.69 9.73
N GLU A 250 7.32 1.91 10.13
CA GLU A 250 8.07 2.72 11.08
C GLU A 250 7.12 3.13 12.23
N ASP A 251 7.63 3.13 13.45
CA ASP A 251 6.97 3.78 14.58
C ASP A 251 7.37 5.26 14.62
N ILE A 252 6.48 6.10 15.13
CA ILE A 252 6.68 7.54 15.22
C ILE A 252 6.45 7.98 16.65
N ILE A 253 7.44 8.65 17.22
CA ILE A 253 7.35 9.31 18.53
C ILE A 253 7.56 10.81 18.38
N VAL A 254 7.00 11.56 19.32
CA VAL A 254 7.21 13.01 19.45
C VAL A 254 7.87 13.30 20.78
N GLU A 255 8.92 14.09 20.72
CA GLU A 255 9.73 14.50 21.87
C GLU A 255 9.65 16.02 22.06
N MET A 256 9.98 16.47 23.26
CA MET A 256 10.14 17.89 23.54
C MET A 256 11.28 18.46 22.70
N ASN A 257 11.09 19.68 22.18
CA ASN A 257 12.15 20.47 21.60
C ASN A 257 12.62 21.52 22.61
N GLU A 258 13.91 21.52 22.92
CA GLU A 258 14.51 22.43 23.90
C GLU A 258 14.73 23.85 23.33
N GLU A 259 14.94 23.96 22.02
CA GLU A 259 15.17 25.24 21.33
C GLU A 259 13.84 25.95 21.06
N GLU A 260 12.86 25.23 20.52
CA GLU A 260 11.56 25.76 20.16
C GLU A 260 10.43 24.96 20.82
N ARG A 261 9.97 25.40 22.00
CA ARG A 261 8.94 24.70 22.79
C ARG A 261 7.67 24.35 22.00
N ASN A 262 7.25 25.23 21.10
CA ASN A 262 6.04 25.07 20.28
C ASN A 262 6.24 24.23 19.02
N VAL A 263 7.46 23.74 18.78
CA VAL A 263 7.80 22.86 17.65
C VAL A 263 8.31 21.51 18.14
N PRO A 264 7.41 20.61 18.58
CA PRO A 264 7.79 19.26 19.01
C PRO A 264 8.61 18.51 17.95
N ARG A 265 9.67 17.81 18.39
CA ARG A 265 10.56 17.03 17.52
C ARG A 265 9.93 15.69 17.17
N VAL A 266 10.05 15.27 15.91
CA VAL A 266 9.48 14.01 15.43
C VAL A 266 10.61 13.02 15.17
N ARG A 267 10.55 11.87 15.84
CA ARG A 267 11.55 10.81 15.69
C ARG A 267 10.92 9.53 15.16
N ARG A 268 11.56 8.97 14.13
CA ARG A 268 11.22 7.69 13.52
C ARG A 268 12.00 6.56 14.17
N LEU A 269 11.33 5.44 14.39
CA LEU A 269 11.89 4.23 14.95
C LEU A 269 11.45 3.02 14.10
N PRO A 270 12.21 1.92 14.09
CA PRO A 270 11.71 0.65 13.54
C PRO A 270 10.41 0.20 14.23
N ALA A 271 9.55 -0.51 13.49
CA ALA A 271 8.28 -1.00 14.01
C ALA A 271 8.43 -1.84 15.29
N GLY A 272 7.66 -1.49 16.33
CA GLY A 272 7.65 -2.17 17.62
C GLY A 272 8.71 -1.70 18.63
N GLU A 273 9.52 -0.69 18.29
CA GLU A 273 10.52 -0.12 19.20
C GLU A 273 10.00 1.05 20.01
N ALA A 274 8.98 1.79 19.55
CA ALA A 274 8.49 2.98 20.26
C ALA A 274 8.01 2.66 21.68
N GLU A 275 7.16 1.65 21.84
CA GLU A 275 6.67 1.24 23.15
C GLU A 275 7.80 0.79 24.09
N ARG A 276 8.82 0.12 23.54
CA ARG A 276 9.97 -0.36 24.33
C ARG A 276 10.80 0.82 24.83
N LEU A 277 11.07 1.79 23.98
CA LEU A 277 11.81 2.99 24.31
C LEU A 277 11.08 3.83 25.36
N ILE A 278 9.76 4.00 25.20
CA ILE A 278 8.94 4.75 26.16
C ILE A 278 8.95 4.06 27.52
N LYS A 279 8.69 2.74 27.57
CA LYS A 279 8.73 1.96 28.82
C LYS A 279 10.10 1.99 29.49
N GLN A 280 11.19 2.01 28.72
CA GLN A 280 12.54 2.14 29.26
C GLN A 280 12.74 3.51 29.90
N ARG A 281 12.39 4.59 29.20
CA ARG A 281 12.48 5.96 29.76
C ARG A 281 11.57 6.16 30.96
N GLU A 282 10.37 5.59 30.97
CA GLU A 282 9.49 5.60 32.14
C GLU A 282 10.17 4.97 33.34
N LYS A 283 10.79 3.79 33.19
CA LYS A 283 11.54 3.14 34.28
C LYS A 283 12.71 3.99 34.76
N ASP A 284 13.46 4.60 33.86
CA ASP A 284 14.59 5.48 34.21
C ASP A 284 14.11 6.71 35.00
N VAL A 285 12.97 7.28 34.61
CA VAL A 285 12.30 8.38 35.34
C VAL A 285 11.77 7.91 36.70
N TYR A 286 11.15 6.74 36.79
CA TYR A 286 10.71 6.19 38.08
C TYR A 286 11.89 5.91 39.01
N ALA A 287 13.01 5.41 38.48
CA ALA A 287 14.23 5.18 39.24
C ALA A 287 14.84 6.49 39.75
N SER A 288 14.93 7.52 38.89
CA SER A 288 15.46 8.84 39.28
C SER A 288 14.57 9.54 40.32
N ILE A 289 13.25 9.45 40.18
CA ILE A 289 12.29 9.97 41.17
C ILE A 289 12.42 9.23 42.51
N THR A 290 12.59 7.90 42.47
CA THR A 290 12.75 7.10 43.69
C THR A 290 14.05 7.45 44.41
N ALA A 291 15.17 7.58 43.68
CA ALA A 291 16.45 8.02 44.23
C ALA A 291 16.36 9.44 44.82
N LEU A 292 15.72 10.38 44.12
CA LEU A 292 15.50 11.72 44.63
C LEU A 292 14.64 11.72 45.90
N ARG A 293 13.63 10.85 45.99
CA ARG A 293 12.81 10.69 47.19
C ARG A 293 13.62 10.19 48.38
N TRP A 294 14.56 9.27 48.14
CA TRP A 294 15.51 8.82 49.17
C TRP A 294 16.47 9.91 49.59
N ILE A 295 17.03 10.66 48.65
CA ILE A 295 17.95 11.78 48.93
C ILE A 295 17.23 12.88 49.71
N THR A 296 16.03 13.29 49.29
CA THR A 296 15.25 14.31 50.00
C THR A 296 14.80 13.81 51.36
N GLY A 297 14.39 12.55 51.50
CA GLY A 297 14.09 11.92 52.78
C GLY A 297 15.30 11.87 53.72
N PHE A 298 16.48 11.52 53.20
CA PHE A 298 17.73 11.52 53.96
C PHE A 298 18.14 12.93 54.39
N ALA A 299 18.04 13.92 53.49
CA ALA A 299 18.31 15.33 53.82
C ALA A 299 17.37 15.85 54.92
N CYS A 300 16.08 15.51 54.87
CA CYS A 300 15.12 15.82 55.93
C CYS A 300 15.50 15.16 57.27
N ALA A 301 15.91 13.88 57.26
CA ALA A 301 16.32 13.17 58.46
C ALA A 301 17.60 13.76 59.08
N VAL A 302 18.60 14.11 58.26
CA VAL A 302 19.83 14.78 58.70
C VAL A 302 19.52 16.16 59.25
N SER A 303 18.67 16.94 58.58
CA SER A 303 18.25 18.26 59.05
C SER A 303 17.56 18.19 60.43
N LEU A 304 16.68 17.21 60.63
CA LEU A 304 16.04 16.95 61.92
C LEU A 304 17.07 16.52 62.98
N PHE A 305 17.98 15.61 62.65
CA PHE A 305 19.01 15.14 63.57
C PHE A 305 19.94 16.27 64.04
N VAL A 306 20.44 17.08 63.10
CA VAL A 306 21.30 18.25 63.38
C VAL A 306 20.54 19.26 64.24
N SER A 307 19.28 19.54 63.91
CA SER A 307 18.41 20.45 64.66
C SER A 307 18.22 20.00 66.12
N VAL A 308 17.95 18.71 66.34
CA VAL A 308 17.80 18.12 67.69
C VAL A 308 19.14 18.09 68.44
N PHE A 309 20.25 17.75 67.77
CA PHE A 309 21.58 17.72 68.38
C PHE A 309 22.02 19.10 68.89
N TYR A 310 21.84 20.15 68.09
CA TYR A 310 22.16 21.51 68.51
C TYR A 310 21.21 22.03 69.59
N PHE A 311 19.94 21.62 69.58
CA PHE A 311 19.01 21.92 70.67
C PHE A 311 19.49 21.35 72.00
N VAL A 312 19.86 20.05 72.05
CA VAL A 312 20.35 19.40 73.27
C VAL A 312 21.65 20.02 73.77
N THR A 313 22.56 20.39 72.87
CA THR A 313 23.90 20.90 73.23
C THR A 313 23.89 22.38 73.65
N ARG A 314 23.03 23.21 73.05
CA ARG A 314 23.03 24.68 73.25
C ARG A 314 21.78 25.21 73.97
N ASN A 315 20.82 24.34 74.29
CA ASN A 315 19.56 24.63 74.98
C ASN A 315 18.76 25.83 74.42
N ASN A 316 18.90 26.07 73.11
CA ASN A 316 18.23 27.17 72.40
C ASN A 316 17.12 26.61 71.51
N PRO A 317 15.83 26.97 71.74
CA PRO A 317 14.70 26.41 71.00
C PRO A 317 14.66 26.80 69.51
N ILE A 318 15.42 27.84 69.12
CA ILE A 318 15.46 28.35 67.74
C ILE A 318 15.96 27.31 66.72
N PHE A 319 16.79 26.35 67.16
CA PHE A 319 17.32 25.30 66.30
C PHE A 319 16.27 24.27 65.90
N ILE A 320 15.28 23.98 66.76
CA ILE A 320 14.14 23.11 66.44
C ILE A 320 13.25 23.75 65.38
N LEU A 321 13.01 25.05 65.51
CA LEU A 321 12.20 25.82 64.55
C LEU A 321 12.84 25.80 63.14
N GLY A 322 14.17 25.91 63.06
CA GLY A 322 14.91 25.81 61.80
C GLY A 322 14.77 24.45 61.10
N GLY A 323 14.81 23.35 61.87
CA GLY A 323 14.59 22.00 61.34
C GLY A 323 13.16 21.78 60.83
N LEU A 324 12.16 22.30 61.55
CA LEU A 324 10.75 22.24 61.15
C LEU A 324 10.45 23.01 59.85
N ILE A 325 11.12 24.15 59.63
CA ILE A 325 10.98 24.95 58.40
C ILE A 325 11.72 24.31 57.20
N ALA A 326 12.84 23.63 57.45
CA ALA A 326 13.62 23.00 56.39
C ALA A 326 12.90 21.82 55.72
N ILE A 327 12.10 21.04 56.45
CA ILE A 327 11.35 19.88 55.95
C ILE A 327 10.40 20.24 54.78
N PRO A 328 9.46 21.21 54.91
CA PRO A 328 8.58 21.60 53.81
C PRO A 328 9.36 22.22 52.64
N LEU A 329 10.49 22.89 52.89
CA LEU A 329 11.39 23.40 51.85
C LEU A 329 12.03 22.28 51.01
N PHE A 330 12.60 21.26 51.65
CA PHE A 330 13.17 20.10 50.97
C PHE A 330 12.12 19.27 50.25
N TYR A 331 10.92 19.12 50.84
CA TYR A 331 9.79 18.46 50.19
C TYR A 331 9.33 19.21 48.94
N TRP A 332 9.20 20.54 49.02
CA TRP A 332 8.86 21.39 47.89
C TRP A 332 9.91 21.32 46.78
N PHE A 333 11.19 21.35 47.14
CA PHE A 333 12.31 21.20 46.20
C PHE A 333 12.28 19.84 45.48
N GLY A 334 12.01 18.75 46.22
CA GLY A 334 11.81 17.42 45.63
C GLY A 334 10.64 17.35 44.66
N LYS A 335 9.52 18.04 44.97
CA LYS A 335 8.33 18.10 44.11
C LYS A 335 8.60 18.83 42.79
N SER A 336 9.35 19.93 42.81
CA SER A 336 9.71 20.70 41.60
C SER A 336 10.59 19.92 40.63
N ILE A 337 11.55 19.13 41.15
CA ILE A 337 12.42 18.30 40.31
C ILE A 337 11.62 17.12 39.69
N LYS A 338 10.69 16.53 40.44
CA LYS A 338 9.81 15.45 39.93
C LYS A 338 9.00 15.91 38.71
N ALA A 339 8.40 17.10 38.76
CA ALA A 339 7.59 17.64 37.67
C ALA A 339 8.40 17.81 36.36
N LYS A 340 9.68 18.20 36.48
CA LYS A 340 10.58 18.38 35.33
C LYS A 340 11.03 17.06 34.69
N SER A 341 11.10 15.96 35.45
CA SER A 341 11.53 14.66 34.92
C SER A 341 10.41 13.91 34.19
N SER A 342 9.16 14.03 34.62
CA SER A 342 8.02 13.37 33.97
C SER A 342 7.59 14.06 32.67
N SER A 343 7.80 15.38 32.56
CA SER A 343 7.44 16.16 31.38
C SER A 343 8.30 15.85 30.14
N GLN A 344 9.46 15.22 30.32
CA GLN A 344 10.40 14.85 29.24
C GLN A 344 10.08 13.51 28.55
N LEU A 345 9.07 12.78 29.03
CA LEU A 345 8.70 11.50 28.41
C LEU A 345 8.17 11.73 26.99
N PRO A 346 8.68 10.99 25.99
CA PRO A 346 8.19 11.10 24.62
C PRO A 346 6.81 10.47 24.49
N LYS A 347 6.00 10.97 23.55
CA LYS A 347 4.68 10.42 23.22
C LYS A 347 4.78 9.56 21.97
N SER A 348 4.26 8.33 22.00
CA SER A 348 4.05 7.58 20.76
C SER A 348 2.85 8.15 20.01
N LEU A 349 3.05 8.52 18.74
CA LEU A 349 1.95 8.84 17.84
C LEU A 349 1.50 7.60 17.08
N ILE A 350 2.46 6.84 16.55
CA ILE A 350 2.19 5.67 15.73
C ILE A 350 3.04 4.53 16.26
N SER A 351 2.39 3.43 16.57
CA SER A 351 3.01 2.20 17.01
C SER A 351 2.45 1.03 16.22
N HIS A 352 3.29 0.37 15.45
CA HIS A 352 2.92 -0.83 14.74
C HIS A 352 3.27 -2.04 15.62
N ARG A 353 2.27 -2.88 15.90
CA ARG A 353 2.57 -4.26 16.31
C ARG A 353 3.19 -4.97 15.09
N LYS A 354 3.97 -6.03 15.31
CA LYS A 354 4.54 -6.83 14.22
C LYS A 354 3.42 -7.46 13.38
N THR A 355 2.90 -6.72 12.41
CA THR A 355 1.87 -7.15 11.46
C THR A 355 2.53 -7.47 10.13
N SER A 356 1.97 -8.46 9.44
CA SER A 356 2.42 -8.87 8.10
C SER A 356 1.84 -8.01 6.97
N GLN A 357 0.93 -7.08 7.29
CA GLN A 357 0.18 -6.27 6.33
C GLN A 357 0.42 -4.79 6.54
N ALA A 358 0.40 -4.03 5.43
CA ALA A 358 0.44 -2.58 5.45
C ALA A 358 -0.87 -2.01 6.05
N PRO A 359 -0.82 -0.86 6.74
CA PRO A 359 -2.00 -0.27 7.36
C PRO A 359 -3.02 0.15 6.31
N PHE A 360 -4.28 -0.19 6.54
CA PHE A 360 -5.42 0.32 5.78
C PHE A 360 -6.20 1.28 6.67
N ILE A 361 -6.18 2.57 6.35
CA ILE A 361 -6.89 3.60 7.10
C ILE A 361 -8.05 4.13 6.25
N ASP A 362 -9.26 3.90 6.74
CA ASP A 362 -10.48 4.48 6.19
C ASP A 362 -10.74 5.83 6.87
N ALA A 363 -10.64 6.91 6.10
CA ALA A 363 -10.86 8.27 6.53
C ALA A 363 -12.12 8.90 5.90
N THR A 364 -13.04 8.06 5.42
CA THR A 364 -14.35 8.49 4.91
C THR A 364 -15.08 9.31 5.97
N GLY A 365 -15.59 10.49 5.59
CA GLY A 365 -16.31 11.40 6.49
C GLY A 365 -15.46 12.03 7.62
N SER A 366 -14.14 11.90 7.58
CA SER A 366 -13.26 12.47 8.63
C SER A 366 -13.22 13.99 8.57
N HIS A 367 -13.41 14.65 9.71
CA HIS A 367 -13.14 16.08 9.87
C HIS A 367 -11.64 16.38 9.75
N ALA A 368 -11.28 17.65 9.53
CA ALA A 368 -9.91 18.07 9.24
C ALA A 368 -8.88 17.61 10.31
N GLY A 369 -9.23 17.67 11.61
CA GLY A 369 -8.36 17.19 12.69
C GLY A 369 -8.12 15.67 12.64
N ALA A 370 -9.18 14.89 12.45
CA ALA A 370 -9.07 13.43 12.33
C ALA A 370 -8.29 13.01 11.06
N LEU A 371 -8.42 13.75 9.96
CA LEU A 371 -7.72 13.47 8.71
C LEU A 371 -6.24 13.89 8.77
N LEU A 372 -5.96 15.12 9.20
CA LEU A 372 -4.67 15.80 9.03
C LEU A 372 -3.88 15.96 10.33
N GLY A 373 -4.43 15.52 11.47
CA GLY A 373 -3.85 15.68 12.80
C GLY A 373 -4.29 16.99 13.45
N ASP A 374 -4.27 16.99 14.77
CA ASP A 374 -4.65 18.14 15.60
C ASP A 374 -3.79 18.21 16.87
N VAL A 375 -3.87 19.32 17.58
CA VAL A 375 -3.25 19.51 18.89
C VAL A 375 -4.33 19.84 19.90
N ARG A 376 -4.42 19.02 20.94
CA ARG A 376 -5.42 19.20 22.01
C ARG A 376 -5.28 20.56 22.68
N HIS A 377 -6.42 21.11 23.07
CA HIS A 377 -6.45 22.29 23.92
C HIS A 377 -5.89 21.97 25.32
N ASP A 378 -5.12 22.89 25.86
CA ASP A 378 -4.62 22.86 27.23
C ASP A 378 -5.42 23.87 28.05
N PRO A 379 -6.29 23.43 28.97
CA PRO A 379 -7.09 24.33 29.79
C PRO A 379 -6.25 25.08 30.84
N TYR A 380 -4.99 24.69 31.09
CA TYR A 380 -4.15 25.24 32.16
C TYR A 380 -3.09 26.25 31.68
N GLN A 381 -3.32 26.92 30.54
CA GLN A 381 -2.46 27.99 30.01
C GLN A 381 -2.22 29.17 30.97
N SER A 382 -3.05 29.31 32.01
CA SER A 382 -2.95 30.39 32.99
C SER A 382 -2.80 29.78 34.38
N GLY A 383 -1.58 29.43 34.78
CA GLY A 383 -1.34 28.87 36.12
C GLY A 383 -0.04 28.10 36.35
N GLY A 384 0.85 28.00 35.36
CA GLY A 384 2.16 27.33 35.52
C GLY A 384 2.07 25.79 35.59
N LEU A 385 0.92 25.21 35.24
CA LEU A 385 0.66 23.76 35.14
C LEU A 385 0.46 23.32 33.68
N GLU A 386 1.01 24.07 32.73
CA GLU A 386 0.85 23.82 31.30
C GLU A 386 1.34 22.41 30.92
N ALA A 387 0.54 21.73 30.12
CA ALA A 387 0.94 20.48 29.50
C ALA A 387 2.07 20.74 28.49
N MET A 388 2.95 19.74 28.32
CA MET A 388 4.01 19.87 27.33
C MET A 388 3.44 19.76 25.92
N PRO A 389 3.83 20.62 24.97
CA PRO A 389 3.29 20.61 23.62
C PRO A 389 3.33 19.25 22.91
N HIS A 390 4.40 18.47 23.07
CA HIS A 390 4.51 17.14 22.46
C HIS A 390 3.51 16.11 23.01
N HIS A 391 2.98 16.31 24.23
CA HIS A 391 1.95 15.44 24.80
C HIS A 391 0.55 15.71 24.21
N LEU A 392 0.33 16.92 23.68
CA LEU A 392 -0.95 17.36 23.15
C LEU A 392 -1.17 16.98 21.67
N VAL A 393 -0.10 16.62 20.96
CA VAL A 393 -0.11 16.25 19.53
C VAL A 393 -0.91 14.98 19.29
N GLU A 394 -1.80 14.98 18.30
CA GLU A 394 -2.55 13.80 17.85
C GLU A 394 -2.34 13.53 16.35
N PRO A 395 -2.08 12.27 15.96
CA PRO A 395 -1.88 11.92 14.57
C PRO A 395 -3.21 11.92 13.81
N GLY A 396 -3.21 12.53 12.63
CA GLY A 396 -4.28 12.33 11.64
C GLY A 396 -4.19 11.00 10.90
N ALA A 397 -5.27 10.63 10.23
CA ALA A 397 -5.39 9.46 9.36
C ALA A 397 -4.28 9.38 8.31
N ILE A 398 -3.83 10.52 7.75
CA ILE A 398 -2.71 10.56 6.80
C ILE A 398 -1.41 10.00 7.40
N HIS A 399 -1.17 10.22 8.69
CA HIS A 399 0.05 9.75 9.36
C HIS A 399 -0.11 8.29 9.72
N LEU A 400 -1.29 7.89 10.20
CA LEU A 400 -1.61 6.49 10.49
C LEU A 400 -1.50 5.61 9.23
N ALA A 401 -1.75 6.17 8.04
CA ALA A 401 -1.62 5.50 6.76
C ALA A 401 -0.18 5.47 6.21
N ASN A 402 0.81 6.01 6.94
CA ASN A 402 2.20 6.05 6.50
C ASN A 402 2.71 4.64 6.15
N ASN A 403 3.27 4.48 4.95
CA ASN A 403 3.68 3.21 4.35
C ASN A 403 2.54 2.20 4.15
N GLY A 404 1.28 2.65 4.07
CA GLY A 404 0.11 1.84 3.74
C GLY A 404 -0.86 2.55 2.81
N VAL A 405 -2.16 2.33 3.02
CA VAL A 405 -3.25 2.85 2.20
C VAL A 405 -4.10 3.83 3.01
N LEU A 406 -4.35 5.00 2.42
CA LEU A 406 -5.37 5.94 2.88
C LEU A 406 -6.56 5.85 1.93
N PHE A 407 -7.71 5.38 2.44
CA PHE A 407 -8.96 5.31 1.70
C PHE A 407 -9.91 6.42 2.15
N ILE A 408 -10.50 7.14 1.21
CA ILE A 408 -11.50 8.18 1.46
C ILE A 408 -12.62 7.99 0.45
N ASP A 409 -13.77 7.45 0.87
CA ASP A 409 -15.00 7.50 0.09
C ASP A 409 -15.67 8.86 0.22
N GLU A 410 -16.59 9.15 -0.70
CA GLU A 410 -17.35 10.40 -0.73
C GLU A 410 -16.45 11.64 -0.61
N ILE A 411 -15.41 11.73 -1.46
CA ILE A 411 -14.44 12.83 -1.48
C ILE A 411 -15.07 14.23 -1.48
N ALA A 412 -16.29 14.35 -2.01
CA ALA A 412 -17.11 15.56 -1.98
C ALA A 412 -17.39 16.11 -0.57
N THR A 413 -17.33 15.26 0.46
CA THR A 413 -17.55 15.64 1.87
C THR A 413 -16.35 16.39 2.47
N LEU A 414 -15.16 16.26 1.88
CA LEU A 414 -13.97 16.93 2.36
C LEU A 414 -13.95 18.40 1.94
N THR A 415 -13.60 19.28 2.89
CA THR A 415 -13.39 20.71 2.61
C THR A 415 -12.26 20.92 1.61
N LEU A 416 -12.34 21.99 0.80
CA LEU A 416 -11.30 22.31 -0.18
C LEU A 416 -9.91 22.49 0.47
N GLU A 417 -9.86 23.05 1.69
CA GLU A 417 -8.61 23.17 2.46
C GLU A 417 -8.03 21.80 2.83
N SER A 418 -8.88 20.84 3.20
CA SER A 418 -8.44 19.48 3.50
C SER A 418 -7.90 18.79 2.25
N GLN A 419 -8.56 18.99 1.11
CA GLN A 419 -8.11 18.46 -0.19
C GLN A 419 -6.77 19.09 -0.63
N GLN A 420 -6.55 20.39 -0.38
CA GLN A 420 -5.27 21.05 -0.60
C GLN A 420 -4.17 20.50 0.32
N SER A 421 -4.49 20.27 1.59
CA SER A 421 -3.56 19.67 2.55
C SER A 421 -3.19 18.24 2.15
N LEU A 422 -4.14 17.46 1.63
CA LEU A 422 -3.87 16.14 1.07
C LEU A 422 -2.93 16.20 -0.13
N LEU A 423 -3.08 17.20 -1.00
CA LEU A 423 -2.16 17.41 -2.13
C LEU A 423 -0.73 17.64 -1.63
N THR A 424 -0.54 18.51 -0.63
CA THR A 424 0.76 18.75 0.01
C THR A 424 1.32 17.47 0.64
N ALA A 425 0.49 16.72 1.37
CA ALA A 425 0.89 15.48 2.01
C ALA A 425 1.42 14.44 0.99
N ILE A 426 0.79 14.32 -0.18
CA ILE A 426 1.21 13.40 -1.26
C ILE A 426 2.49 13.88 -1.96
N GLN A 427 2.70 15.18 -2.06
CA GLN A 427 3.89 15.76 -2.69
C GLN A 427 5.12 15.63 -1.78
N GLU A 428 4.98 16.03 -0.53
CA GLU A 428 6.07 16.09 0.45
C GLU A 428 6.28 14.76 1.19
N LYS A 429 5.30 13.86 1.14
CA LYS A 429 5.23 12.61 1.92
C LYS A 429 5.36 12.81 3.43
N LYS A 430 5.17 14.05 3.87
CA LYS A 430 5.20 14.50 5.26
C LYS A 430 4.25 15.67 5.43
N LEU A 431 3.61 15.76 6.58
CA LEU A 431 2.81 16.92 6.98
C LEU A 431 3.05 17.22 8.46
N SER A 432 3.22 18.49 8.81
CA SER A 432 3.26 18.90 10.22
C SER A 432 1.87 18.77 10.84
N ILE A 433 1.81 18.32 12.10
CA ILE A 433 0.60 18.38 12.91
C ILE A 433 0.52 19.77 13.55
N THR A 434 -0.63 20.41 13.45
CA THR A 434 -0.89 21.75 14.00
C THR A 434 -2.28 21.80 14.61
N GLY A 435 -2.48 22.65 15.61
CA GLY A 435 -3.81 22.89 16.15
C GLY A 435 -4.73 23.52 15.11
N ARG A 436 -5.91 22.94 14.88
CA ARG A 436 -6.86 23.37 13.84
C ARG A 436 -8.08 24.12 14.36
N SER A 437 -8.33 24.04 15.67
CA SER A 437 -9.47 24.72 16.30
C SER A 437 -9.15 26.21 16.57
N PRO A 438 -9.81 27.18 15.91
CA PRO A 438 -9.57 28.60 16.15
C PRO A 438 -9.79 28.97 17.62
N GLY A 439 -8.88 29.75 18.21
CA GLY A 439 -8.94 30.13 19.63
C GLY A 439 -8.45 29.06 20.62
N SER A 440 -8.06 27.87 20.14
CA SER A 440 -7.40 26.86 20.97
C SER A 440 -5.91 27.20 21.18
N SER A 441 -5.42 27.00 22.41
CA SER A 441 -3.99 26.91 22.75
C SER A 441 -3.16 26.08 21.78
N GLY A 442 -3.73 25.01 21.22
CA GLY A 442 -3.06 24.10 20.30
C GLY A 442 -2.66 24.75 18.98
N THR A 443 -3.29 25.87 18.60
CA THR A 443 -2.98 26.56 17.33
C THR A 443 -1.57 27.15 17.30
N MET A 444 -0.97 27.40 18.46
CA MET A 444 0.40 27.89 18.57
C MET A 444 1.45 26.78 18.39
N ILE A 445 1.03 25.52 18.42
CA ILE A 445 1.89 24.35 18.36
C ILE A 445 1.87 23.78 16.95
N ARG A 446 3.06 23.61 16.37
CA ARG A 446 3.25 22.98 15.07
C ARG A 446 4.45 22.05 15.13
N THR A 447 4.25 20.76 14.90
CA THR A 447 5.35 19.79 14.95
C THR A 447 6.31 19.94 13.77
N GLU A 448 7.50 19.35 13.91
CA GLU A 448 8.29 18.98 12.72
C GLU A 448 7.45 18.13 11.74
N PRO A 449 7.78 18.10 10.44
CA PRO A 449 7.02 17.34 9.46
C PRO A 449 6.94 15.85 9.82
N VAL A 450 5.72 15.35 10.02
CA VAL A 450 5.45 13.95 10.36
C VAL A 450 5.32 13.12 9.08
N PRO A 451 5.99 11.98 8.96
CA PRO A 451 5.84 11.05 7.84
C PRO A 451 4.39 10.68 7.54
N CYS A 452 4.03 10.75 6.26
CA CYS A 452 2.74 10.34 5.72
C CYS A 452 2.91 9.86 4.26
N ASP A 453 3.80 8.89 4.02
CA ASP A 453 4.00 8.28 2.69
C ASP A 453 2.93 7.18 2.47
N PHE A 454 1.70 7.59 2.23
CA PHE A 454 0.57 6.70 1.98
C PHE A 454 0.26 6.59 0.49
N LEU A 455 -0.27 5.44 0.09
CA LEU A 455 -0.95 5.29 -1.18
C LEU A 455 -2.40 5.74 -1.02
N MET A 456 -2.80 6.77 -1.76
CA MET A 456 -4.14 7.34 -1.66
C MET A 456 -5.12 6.63 -2.60
N ILE A 457 -6.26 6.24 -2.06
CA ILE A 457 -7.41 5.74 -2.83
C ILE A 457 -8.60 6.64 -2.50
N LEU A 458 -8.97 7.49 -3.45
CA LEU A 458 -10.19 8.28 -3.35
C LEU A 458 -11.33 7.52 -4.00
N ALA A 459 -12.51 7.63 -3.43
CA ALA A 459 -13.73 7.07 -3.97
C ALA A 459 -14.86 8.11 -3.98
N GLY A 460 -15.79 7.94 -4.91
CA GLY A 460 -16.97 8.78 -5.01
C GLY A 460 -17.89 8.34 -6.13
N ASN A 461 -18.99 9.07 -6.28
CA ASN A 461 -19.94 8.88 -7.37
C ASN A 461 -19.60 9.82 -8.54
N LEU A 462 -20.27 9.66 -9.69
CA LEU A 462 -20.03 10.53 -10.86
C LEU A 462 -20.19 12.01 -10.54
N LEU A 463 -21.21 12.35 -9.75
CA LEU A 463 -21.54 13.72 -9.36
C LEU A 463 -20.50 14.37 -8.44
N ASP A 464 -19.63 13.56 -7.81
CA ASP A 464 -18.63 14.06 -6.89
C ASP A 464 -17.36 14.54 -7.61
N ILE A 465 -17.18 14.16 -8.88
CA ILE A 465 -15.99 14.50 -9.66
C ILE A 465 -15.78 16.02 -9.73
N ASP A 466 -16.86 16.79 -9.90
CA ASP A 466 -16.79 18.25 -10.03
C ASP A 466 -16.48 18.95 -8.70
N LYS A 467 -16.65 18.25 -7.57
CA LYS A 467 -16.35 18.75 -6.22
C LYS A 467 -14.90 18.46 -5.80
N ILE A 468 -14.17 17.66 -6.58
CA ILE A 468 -12.75 17.40 -6.32
C ILE A 468 -11.93 18.63 -6.72
N HIS A 469 -11.07 19.09 -5.82
CA HIS A 469 -10.15 20.19 -6.07
C HIS A 469 -9.35 19.93 -7.37
N PRO A 470 -9.34 20.85 -8.36
CA PRO A 470 -8.76 20.59 -9.68
C PRO A 470 -7.31 20.13 -9.64
N ALA A 471 -6.49 20.69 -8.74
CA ALA A 471 -5.09 20.28 -8.59
C ALA A 471 -4.94 18.86 -8.01
N LEU A 472 -5.83 18.42 -7.11
CA LEU A 472 -5.81 17.07 -6.54
C LEU A 472 -6.18 16.04 -7.62
N ARG A 473 -7.26 16.33 -8.38
CA ARG A 473 -7.65 15.48 -9.51
C ARG A 473 -6.57 15.41 -10.59
N SER A 474 -6.01 16.56 -10.97
CA SER A 474 -4.90 16.62 -11.94
C SER A 474 -3.70 15.79 -11.50
N ARG A 475 -3.38 15.80 -10.21
CA ARG A 475 -2.32 14.97 -9.63
C ARG A 475 -2.61 13.48 -9.77
N ILE A 476 -3.83 13.03 -9.48
CA ILE A 476 -4.22 11.62 -9.63
C ILE A 476 -4.24 11.22 -11.10
N ARG A 477 -4.80 12.04 -11.99
CA ARG A 477 -4.84 11.75 -13.43
C ARG A 477 -3.45 11.70 -14.07
N GLY A 478 -2.52 12.54 -13.63
CA GLY A 478 -1.16 12.62 -14.18
C GLY A 478 -0.19 11.55 -13.67
N TYR A 479 -0.39 11.06 -12.43
CA TYR A 479 0.57 10.18 -11.75
C TYR A 479 -0.06 8.90 -11.19
N GLY A 480 -1.36 8.71 -11.39
CA GLY A 480 -2.17 7.63 -10.84
C GLY A 480 -3.14 7.06 -11.87
N TYR A 481 -4.25 6.52 -11.38
CA TYR A 481 -5.30 5.91 -12.21
C TYR A 481 -6.68 6.42 -11.82
N GLU A 482 -7.49 6.76 -12.81
CA GLU A 482 -8.93 6.95 -12.64
C GLU A 482 -9.63 5.68 -13.14
N ILE A 483 -10.42 5.05 -12.27
CA ILE A 483 -11.12 3.81 -12.54
C ILE A 483 -12.61 4.06 -12.41
N TYR A 484 -13.32 3.82 -13.52
CA TYR A 484 -14.77 3.78 -13.50
C TYR A 484 -15.22 2.35 -13.19
N MET A 485 -16.04 2.20 -12.15
CA MET A 485 -16.57 0.91 -11.69
C MET A 485 -17.75 0.50 -12.55
N ASN A 486 -17.81 -0.77 -12.92
CA ASN A 486 -18.96 -1.32 -13.62
C ASN A 486 -20.17 -1.38 -12.67
N THR A 487 -21.36 -1.12 -13.19
CA THR A 487 -22.65 -1.36 -12.52
C THR A 487 -23.32 -2.67 -12.97
N THR A 488 -22.81 -3.26 -14.06
CA THR A 488 -23.29 -4.53 -14.61
C THR A 488 -22.15 -5.38 -15.15
N MET A 489 -22.33 -6.70 -15.19
CA MET A 489 -21.49 -7.68 -15.88
C MET A 489 -22.33 -8.57 -16.80
N ASP A 490 -21.71 -9.22 -17.79
CA ASP A 490 -22.43 -10.08 -18.74
C ASP A 490 -23.04 -11.32 -18.07
N ASP A 491 -24.27 -11.70 -18.44
CA ASP A 491 -24.94 -12.90 -17.95
C ASP A 491 -24.37 -14.16 -18.64
N THR A 492 -23.23 -14.63 -18.13
CA THR A 492 -22.54 -15.85 -18.57
C THR A 492 -22.52 -16.87 -17.43
N GLU A 493 -22.42 -18.15 -17.76
CA GLU A 493 -22.30 -19.24 -16.77
C GLU A 493 -21.18 -18.95 -15.76
N LYS A 494 -20.00 -18.54 -16.25
CA LYS A 494 -18.86 -18.11 -15.41
C LYS A 494 -19.19 -16.96 -14.45
N ASN A 495 -20.05 -16.02 -14.82
CA ASN A 495 -20.42 -14.91 -13.94
C ASN A 495 -21.54 -15.28 -12.96
N ARG A 496 -22.43 -16.22 -13.33
CA ARG A 496 -23.41 -16.82 -12.40
C ARG A 496 -22.71 -17.65 -11.32
N ASP A 497 -21.68 -18.36 -11.72
CA ASP A 497 -20.73 -19.07 -10.86
C ASP A 497 -20.05 -18.13 -9.86
N LYS A 498 -19.57 -16.97 -10.32
CA LYS A 498 -19.04 -15.93 -9.43
C LYS A 498 -20.11 -15.40 -8.46
N LEU A 499 -21.36 -15.24 -8.89
CA LEU A 499 -22.45 -14.85 -7.97
C LEU A 499 -22.74 -15.93 -6.93
N SER A 500 -22.65 -17.21 -7.29
CA SER A 500 -22.76 -18.31 -6.33
C SER A 500 -21.65 -18.23 -5.28
N LEU A 501 -20.43 -17.92 -5.71
CA LEU A 501 -19.31 -17.65 -4.82
C LEU A 501 -19.55 -16.41 -3.95
N PHE A 502 -20.17 -15.34 -4.49
CA PHE A 502 -20.56 -14.16 -3.71
C PHE A 502 -21.51 -14.50 -2.57
N VAL A 503 -22.52 -15.35 -2.80
CA VAL A 503 -23.43 -15.82 -1.73
C VAL A 503 -22.62 -16.53 -0.64
N ALA A 504 -21.72 -17.44 -1.02
CA ALA A 504 -20.85 -18.13 -0.06
C ALA A 504 -19.94 -17.16 0.73
N GLN A 505 -19.41 -16.12 0.07
CA GLN A 505 -18.62 -15.07 0.70
C GLN A 505 -19.42 -14.28 1.73
N GLU A 506 -20.64 -13.85 1.39
CA GLU A 506 -21.50 -13.08 2.29
C GLU A 506 -21.92 -13.89 3.52
N VAL A 507 -22.31 -15.16 3.34
CA VAL A 507 -22.63 -16.09 4.46
C VAL A 507 -21.44 -16.23 5.41
N ARG A 508 -20.23 -16.50 4.88
CA ARG A 508 -19.01 -16.64 5.70
C ARG A 508 -18.60 -15.33 6.38
N ARG A 509 -18.88 -14.18 5.76
CA ARG A 509 -18.59 -12.86 6.34
C ARG A 509 -19.54 -12.54 7.49
N ASP A 510 -20.82 -12.88 7.34
CA ASP A 510 -21.87 -12.59 8.32
C ASP A 510 -21.77 -13.49 9.56
N ARG A 511 -21.51 -14.80 9.37
CA ARG A 511 -21.36 -15.83 10.41
C ARG A 511 -22.62 -16.14 11.24
N LYS A 512 -23.75 -15.46 11.02
CA LYS A 512 -24.99 -15.69 11.77
C LYS A 512 -26.05 -16.42 10.94
N ILE A 513 -25.96 -16.33 9.63
CA ILE A 513 -26.91 -16.95 8.70
C ILE A 513 -26.44 -18.33 8.21
N PRO A 514 -27.36 -19.27 7.95
CA PRO A 514 -27.02 -20.58 7.42
C PRO A 514 -26.60 -20.54 5.94
N HIS A 515 -26.04 -21.65 5.45
CA HIS A 515 -25.69 -21.82 4.05
C HIS A 515 -26.93 -21.93 3.15
N PHE A 516 -26.79 -21.56 1.88
CA PHE A 516 -27.88 -21.51 0.91
C PHE A 516 -27.93 -22.80 0.10
N SER A 517 -29.15 -23.27 -0.21
CA SER A 517 -29.36 -24.32 -1.21
C SER A 517 -29.10 -23.78 -2.62
N ARG A 518 -28.92 -24.68 -3.59
CA ARG A 518 -28.76 -24.31 -4.99
C ARG A 518 -29.94 -23.49 -5.52
N GLU A 519 -31.17 -23.88 -5.20
CA GLU A 519 -32.40 -23.21 -5.63
C GLU A 519 -32.48 -21.79 -5.05
N ALA A 520 -32.07 -21.61 -3.79
CA ALA A 520 -31.98 -20.29 -3.17
C ALA A 520 -30.94 -19.40 -3.87
N VAL A 521 -29.78 -19.95 -4.26
CA VAL A 521 -28.75 -19.23 -5.03
C VAL A 521 -29.28 -18.83 -6.41
N GLU A 522 -29.99 -19.72 -7.10
CA GLU A 522 -30.61 -19.43 -8.40
C GLU A 522 -31.64 -18.28 -8.29
N ALA A 523 -32.42 -18.22 -7.21
CA ALA A 523 -33.33 -17.10 -6.95
C ALA A 523 -32.59 -15.77 -6.70
N VAL A 524 -31.44 -15.80 -6.00
CA VAL A 524 -30.57 -14.61 -5.84
C VAL A 524 -30.00 -14.16 -7.20
N ILE A 525 -29.54 -15.08 -8.04
CA ILE A 525 -29.03 -14.76 -9.39
C ILE A 525 -30.14 -14.16 -10.26
N LYS A 526 -31.36 -14.69 -10.17
CA LYS A 526 -32.53 -14.14 -10.86
C LYS A 526 -32.78 -12.69 -10.43
N LYS A 527 -32.76 -12.39 -9.12
CA LYS A 527 -32.91 -11.02 -8.63
C LYS A 527 -31.75 -10.12 -9.10
N ALA A 528 -30.52 -10.61 -9.11
CA ALA A 528 -29.36 -9.87 -9.62
C ALA A 528 -29.51 -9.49 -11.12
N LYS A 529 -30.17 -10.34 -11.90
CA LYS A 529 -30.52 -10.08 -13.30
C LYS A 529 -31.60 -9.01 -13.42
N GLU A 530 -32.68 -9.11 -12.64
CA GLU A 530 -33.76 -8.11 -12.59
C GLU A 530 -33.23 -6.72 -12.22
N MET A 531 -32.40 -6.64 -11.18
CA MET A 531 -31.76 -5.40 -10.73
C MET A 531 -30.83 -4.76 -11.76
N SER A 532 -30.32 -5.55 -12.73
CA SER A 532 -29.46 -4.99 -13.77
C SER A 532 -30.24 -4.14 -14.78
N GLY A 533 -31.56 -4.31 -14.87
CA GLY A 533 -32.41 -3.67 -15.88
C GLY A 533 -32.24 -4.22 -17.31
N TYR A 534 -31.36 -5.21 -17.52
CA TYR A 534 -31.08 -5.79 -18.84
C TYR A 534 -31.27 -7.30 -18.87
N SER A 535 -31.78 -7.83 -19.98
CA SER A 535 -32.03 -9.27 -20.14
C SER A 535 -30.76 -10.14 -20.22
N ASN A 536 -29.61 -9.56 -20.56
CA ASN A 536 -28.35 -10.29 -20.77
C ASN A 536 -27.24 -9.82 -19.82
N LYS A 537 -27.60 -9.17 -18.70
CA LYS A 537 -26.63 -8.69 -17.72
C LYS A 537 -27.03 -9.06 -16.29
N LEU A 538 -26.07 -8.97 -15.39
CA LEU A 538 -26.19 -9.15 -13.95
C LEU A 538 -25.69 -7.87 -13.28
N THR A 539 -26.35 -7.44 -12.20
CA THR A 539 -25.89 -6.29 -11.42
C THR A 539 -24.54 -6.56 -10.75
N THR A 540 -23.71 -5.53 -10.65
CA THR A 540 -22.49 -5.53 -9.81
C THR A 540 -22.65 -4.61 -8.59
N CYS A 541 -23.84 -4.06 -8.36
CA CYS A 541 -24.20 -3.30 -7.16
C CYS A 541 -24.54 -4.27 -6.01
N PHE A 542 -23.49 -4.92 -5.49
CA PHE A 542 -23.62 -6.04 -4.54
C PHE A 542 -24.11 -5.66 -3.14
N ARG A 543 -24.18 -4.37 -2.80
CA ARG A 543 -24.66 -3.97 -1.46
C ARG A 543 -26.12 -4.34 -1.23
N GLU A 544 -26.98 -4.07 -2.21
CA GLU A 544 -28.41 -4.39 -2.13
C GLU A 544 -28.62 -5.91 -2.19
N LEU A 545 -27.92 -6.59 -3.10
CA LEU A 545 -27.95 -8.05 -3.21
C LEU A 545 -27.48 -8.74 -1.92
N GLY A 546 -26.41 -8.23 -1.28
CA GLY A 546 -25.95 -8.69 0.02
C GLY A 546 -26.90 -8.35 1.17
N GLY A 547 -27.73 -7.31 1.03
CA GLY A 547 -28.84 -7.03 1.93
C GLY A 547 -29.91 -8.12 1.85
N LEU A 548 -30.31 -8.49 0.63
CA LEU A 548 -31.26 -9.57 0.38
C LEU A 548 -30.77 -10.92 0.94
N ILE A 549 -29.50 -11.27 0.71
CA ILE A 549 -28.90 -12.52 1.22
C ILE A 549 -28.97 -12.58 2.75
N ARG A 550 -28.63 -11.49 3.44
CA ARG A 550 -28.70 -11.43 4.90
C ARG A 550 -30.13 -11.54 5.41
N ALA A 551 -31.07 -10.83 4.80
CA ALA A 551 -32.48 -10.91 5.16
C ALA A 551 -33.06 -12.32 4.96
N ALA A 552 -32.74 -12.99 3.85
CA ALA A 552 -33.16 -14.38 3.61
C ALA A 552 -32.57 -15.34 4.65
N GLY A 553 -31.32 -15.09 5.06
CA GLY A 553 -30.67 -15.81 6.14
C GLY A 553 -31.34 -15.60 7.50
N ASP A 554 -31.68 -14.35 7.84
CA ASP A 554 -32.38 -14.01 9.08
C ASP A 554 -33.77 -14.67 9.16
N ILE A 555 -34.49 -14.72 8.04
CA ILE A 555 -35.79 -15.43 7.93
C ILE A 555 -35.60 -16.94 8.17
N ALA A 556 -34.57 -17.54 7.57
CA ALA A 556 -34.27 -18.95 7.77
C ALA A 556 -33.91 -19.25 9.24
N VAL A 557 -33.13 -18.38 9.88
CA VAL A 557 -32.80 -18.48 11.32
C VAL A 557 -34.07 -18.36 12.16
N GLN A 558 -34.97 -17.43 11.84
CA GLN A 558 -36.24 -17.26 12.55
C GLN A 558 -37.17 -18.48 12.40
N ALA A 559 -37.07 -19.19 11.28
CA ALA A 559 -37.79 -20.43 11.02
C ALA A 559 -37.09 -21.69 11.56
N ASP A 560 -35.98 -21.55 12.30
CA ASP A 560 -35.11 -22.65 12.75
C ASP A 560 -34.65 -23.58 11.60
N ALA A 561 -34.53 -23.04 10.38
CA ALA A 561 -34.13 -23.80 9.21
C ALA A 561 -32.60 -23.97 9.14
N PRO A 562 -32.09 -25.18 8.89
CA PRO A 562 -30.64 -25.43 8.85
C PRO A 562 -29.96 -24.87 7.58
N ILE A 563 -30.75 -24.62 6.53
CA ILE A 563 -30.30 -24.06 5.25
C ILE A 563 -31.30 -23.02 4.74
N VAL A 564 -30.82 -22.05 3.97
CA VAL A 564 -31.68 -21.09 3.27
C VAL A 564 -32.22 -21.74 2.00
N LEU A 565 -33.55 -21.85 1.91
CA LEU A 565 -34.29 -22.35 0.76
C LEU A 565 -34.81 -21.19 -0.10
N GLU A 566 -35.29 -21.50 -1.31
CA GLU A 566 -35.85 -20.51 -2.24
C GLU A 566 -36.99 -19.68 -1.61
N GLU A 567 -37.85 -20.31 -0.82
CA GLU A 567 -38.98 -19.64 -0.15
C GLU A 567 -38.54 -18.51 0.79
N HIS A 568 -37.42 -18.68 1.49
CA HIS A 568 -36.86 -17.64 2.36
C HIS A 568 -36.35 -16.44 1.54
N VAL A 569 -35.77 -16.70 0.36
CA VAL A 569 -35.32 -15.64 -0.56
C VAL A 569 -36.51 -14.88 -1.13
N GLN A 570 -37.57 -15.57 -1.53
CA GLN A 570 -38.80 -14.94 -2.02
C GLN A 570 -39.47 -14.06 -0.95
N GLN A 571 -39.51 -14.53 0.30
CA GLN A 571 -39.99 -13.71 1.43
C GLN A 571 -39.10 -12.49 1.67
N ALA A 572 -37.77 -12.66 1.63
CA ALA A 572 -36.82 -11.56 1.78
C ALA A 572 -36.96 -10.51 0.66
N GLN A 573 -37.27 -10.93 -0.57
CA GLN A 573 -37.51 -10.00 -1.68
C GLN A 573 -38.67 -9.04 -1.41
N ILE A 574 -39.72 -9.48 -0.70
CA ILE A 574 -40.86 -8.65 -0.33
C ILE A 574 -40.47 -7.68 0.80
N ILE A 575 -39.68 -8.14 1.77
CA ILE A 575 -39.27 -7.32 2.92
C ILE A 575 -38.23 -6.26 2.53
N CYS A 576 -37.35 -6.58 1.60
CA CYS A 576 -36.25 -5.72 1.18
C CYS A 576 -36.59 -4.76 0.04
N LEU A 577 -37.87 -4.64 -0.35
CA LEU A 577 -38.31 -3.66 -1.35
C LEU A 577 -37.91 -2.24 -0.92
N SER A 578 -37.42 -1.46 -1.87
CA SER A 578 -37.15 -0.04 -1.64
C SER A 578 -38.46 0.73 -1.36
N ILE A 579 -38.37 1.92 -0.78
CA ILE A 579 -39.56 2.75 -0.53
C ILE A 579 -40.28 3.07 -1.85
N GLU A 580 -39.50 3.33 -2.90
CA GLU A 580 -40.02 3.57 -4.25
C GLU A 580 -40.75 2.33 -4.79
N GLU A 581 -40.18 1.13 -4.64
CA GLU A 581 -40.84 -0.12 -5.04
C GLU A 581 -42.11 -0.41 -4.22
N GLN A 582 -42.10 -0.12 -2.91
CA GLN A 582 -43.28 -0.23 -2.05
C GLN A 582 -44.39 0.73 -2.50
N MET A 583 -44.04 1.98 -2.83
CA MET A 583 -44.99 2.96 -3.35
C MET A 583 -45.57 2.54 -4.71
N ASP A 584 -44.76 1.98 -5.60
CA ASP A 584 -45.23 1.47 -6.90
C ASP A 584 -46.17 0.26 -6.74
N LEU A 585 -45.90 -0.62 -5.77
CA LEU A 585 -46.78 -1.75 -5.42
C LEU A 585 -48.10 -1.29 -4.82
N ASP A 586 -48.09 -0.27 -3.96
CA ASP A 586 -49.31 0.35 -3.41
C ASP A 586 -50.14 1.05 -4.51
N GLN A 587 -49.48 1.69 -5.48
CA GLN A 587 -50.16 2.28 -6.64
C GLN A 587 -50.75 1.22 -7.57
N THR A 588 -50.02 0.15 -7.87
CA THR A 588 -50.54 -0.93 -8.74
C THR A 588 -51.63 -1.77 -8.06
N SER A 589 -51.54 -2.00 -6.75
CA SER A 589 -52.60 -2.67 -5.98
C SER A 589 -53.87 -1.81 -5.87
N SER A 590 -53.76 -0.49 -5.71
CA SER A 590 -54.91 0.43 -5.72
C SER A 590 -55.57 0.55 -7.12
N ILE A 591 -54.79 0.54 -8.20
CA ILE A 591 -55.30 0.54 -9.59
C ILE A 591 -56.01 -0.79 -9.92
N SER A 592 -55.47 -1.93 -9.50
CA SER A 592 -56.11 -3.23 -9.72
C SER A 592 -57.42 -3.37 -8.93
N LEU A 593 -57.49 -2.85 -7.69
CA LEU A 593 -58.73 -2.79 -6.92
C LEU A 593 -59.78 -1.86 -7.55
N GLN A 594 -59.37 -0.74 -8.16
CA GLN A 594 -60.27 0.13 -8.91
C GLN A 594 -60.77 -0.52 -10.21
N GLN A 595 -59.94 -1.25 -10.94
CA GLN A 595 -60.36 -1.97 -12.16
C GLN A 595 -61.31 -3.13 -11.86
N VAL A 596 -61.16 -3.81 -10.72
CA VAL A 596 -62.12 -4.83 -10.26
C VAL A 596 -63.45 -4.18 -9.84
N ARG A 597 -63.43 -3.01 -9.18
CA ARG A 597 -64.64 -2.24 -8.83
C ARG A 597 -65.36 -1.61 -10.02
N CYS A 598 -64.68 -1.34 -11.14
CA CYS A 598 -65.32 -0.86 -12.36
C CYS A 598 -65.84 -1.98 -13.28
N LYS A 599 -65.53 -3.26 -12.98
CA LYS A 599 -66.01 -4.44 -13.71
C LYS A 599 -67.09 -5.23 -12.96
N ALA A 600 -67.34 -4.90 -11.70
CA ALA A 600 -68.48 -5.37 -10.90
C ALA A 600 -69.56 -4.28 -10.90
#